data_AF-V5FU73-F1
#
_entry.id   AF-V5FU73-F1
#
_cell.length_a   1.000
_cell.length_b   1.000
_cell.length_c   1.000
_cell.angle_alpha   90.00
_cell.angle_beta   90.00
_cell.angle_gamma   90.00
#
_symmetry.space_group_name_H-M   'P 1'
#
loop_
_entity.id
_entity.type
_entity.pdbx_description
1 polymer ?
#
loop_
_entity_poly.entity_id
_entity_poly.type
_entity_poly.pdbx_seq_one_letter_code
_entity_poly.pdbx_strand_id
1 'polypeptide(L)'
;KIENLDTLVTLKELELYDNQITKIENLGALVNLEILDLSFNRIKEIEGLENLKKLQKLFLSSNKISHIQNLNYLENLNLLELGDNKIRDIENLDGLTSLQYLYLGKNKITKIKNLDGLVNLTCLSLQSNRITVIENLDNL
;
A
#
# COMPACT_ATOMS: atom_id res chain seq x y z
N LYS A 1 -4.96 -18.42 -5.82
CA LYS A 1 -3.49 -18.33 -5.95
C LYS A 1 -3.21 -17.47 -7.18
N ILE A 2 -2.16 -16.64 -7.17
CA ILE A 2 -1.77 -15.86 -8.34
C ILE A 2 -0.82 -16.73 -9.15
N GLU A 3 -1.16 -17.11 -10.39
CA GLU A 3 -0.33 -17.95 -11.25
C GLU A 3 -0.59 -17.66 -12.74
N ASN A 4 0.34 -18.07 -13.60
CA ASN A 4 0.29 -17.91 -15.06
C ASN A 4 0.27 -16.44 -15.55
N LEU A 5 0.83 -15.51 -14.77
CA LEU A 5 0.95 -14.10 -15.15
C LEU A 5 2.36 -13.73 -15.66
N ASP A 6 3.33 -14.64 -15.56
CA ASP A 6 4.75 -14.40 -15.85
C ASP A 6 5.02 -14.02 -17.32
N THR A 7 4.11 -14.38 -18.22
CA THR A 7 4.19 -14.04 -19.65
C THR A 7 3.53 -12.71 -20.01
N LEU A 8 2.73 -12.13 -19.10
CA LEU A 8 1.96 -10.89 -19.33
C LEU A 8 2.83 -9.63 -19.11
N VAL A 9 4.05 -9.64 -19.63
CA VAL A 9 5.07 -8.61 -19.36
C VAL A 9 4.71 -7.20 -19.86
N THR A 10 3.67 -7.08 -20.70
CA THR A 10 3.15 -5.81 -21.21
C THR A 10 2.01 -5.24 -20.36
N LEU A 11 1.54 -5.98 -19.36
CA LEU A 11 0.41 -5.58 -18.52
C LEU A 11 0.73 -4.31 -17.72
N LYS A 12 -0.20 -3.37 -17.75
CA LYS A 12 -0.13 -2.09 -17.02
C LYS A 12 -1.07 -2.04 -15.82
N GLU A 13 -2.19 -2.75 -15.89
CA GLU A 13 -3.21 -2.73 -14.86
C GLU A 13 -3.60 -4.17 -14.55
N LEU A 14 -3.64 -4.51 -13.26
CA LEU A 14 -4.02 -5.84 -12.77
C LEU A 14 -5.03 -5.67 -11.64
N GLU A 15 -6.25 -6.09 -11.90
CA GLU A 15 -7.34 -6.10 -10.91
C GLU A 15 -7.61 -7.53 -10.44
N LEU A 16 -7.43 -7.75 -9.15
CA LEU A 16 -7.67 -9.01 -8.44
C LEU A 16 -8.57 -8.77 -7.20
N TYR A 17 -9.42 -7.75 -7.29
CA TYR A 17 -10.42 -7.37 -6.30
C TYR A 17 -11.38 -8.53 -5.97
N ASP A 18 -11.81 -8.65 -4.71
CA ASP A 18 -12.81 -9.61 -4.21
C ASP A 18 -12.51 -11.07 -4.57
N ASN A 19 -11.35 -11.51 -4.07
CA ASN A 19 -10.85 -12.87 -4.24
C ASN A 19 -10.49 -13.48 -2.88
N GLN A 20 -9.89 -14.67 -2.91
CA GLN A 20 -9.41 -15.36 -1.69
C GLN A 20 -7.88 -15.41 -1.63
N ILE A 21 -7.20 -14.43 -2.23
CA ILE A 21 -5.74 -14.37 -2.26
C ILE A 21 -5.20 -14.16 -0.84
N THR A 22 -4.28 -15.00 -0.43
CA THR A 22 -3.64 -14.93 0.89
C THR A 22 -2.22 -14.41 0.84
N LYS A 23 -1.60 -14.42 -0.35
CA LYS A 23 -0.20 -14.08 -0.58
C LYS A 23 -0.05 -13.29 -1.87
N ILE A 24 0.76 -12.23 -1.84
CA ILE A 24 1.19 -11.52 -3.04
C ILE A 24 2.40 -12.29 -3.60
N GLU A 25 2.22 -12.94 -4.74
CA GLU A 25 3.26 -13.79 -5.34
C GLU A 25 3.14 -13.78 -6.86
N ASN A 26 4.22 -14.17 -7.55
CA ASN A 26 4.25 -14.35 -9.01
C ASN A 26 3.94 -13.07 -9.83
N LEU A 27 4.18 -11.89 -9.26
CA LEU A 27 4.05 -10.59 -9.96
C LEU A 27 5.39 -10.06 -10.50
N GLY A 28 6.51 -10.69 -10.16
CA GLY A 28 7.87 -10.14 -10.41
C GLY A 28 8.23 -9.91 -11.88
N ALA A 29 7.53 -10.52 -12.84
CA ALA A 29 7.71 -10.32 -14.27
C ALA A 29 6.89 -9.13 -14.83
N LEU A 30 5.91 -8.62 -14.08
CA LEU A 30 5.00 -7.55 -14.49
C LEU A 30 5.63 -6.16 -14.31
N VAL A 31 6.86 -5.99 -14.80
CA VAL A 31 7.68 -4.77 -14.58
C VAL A 31 7.08 -3.49 -15.18
N ASN A 32 6.04 -3.62 -16.01
CA ASN A 32 5.30 -2.51 -16.61
C ASN A 32 4.01 -2.15 -15.86
N LEU A 33 3.73 -2.80 -14.73
CA LEU A 33 2.52 -2.57 -13.96
C LEU A 33 2.52 -1.17 -13.32
N GLU A 34 1.46 -0.43 -13.56
CA GLU A 34 1.20 0.93 -13.08
C GLU A 34 0.09 0.93 -12.02
N ILE A 35 -0.90 0.02 -12.14
CA ILE A 35 -2.01 -0.12 -11.19
C ILE A 35 -2.15 -1.58 -10.75
N LEU A 36 -2.22 -1.80 -9.43
CA LEU A 36 -2.48 -3.09 -8.82
C LEU A 36 -3.60 -2.97 -7.78
N ASP A 37 -4.71 -3.67 -8.03
CA ASP A 37 -5.79 -3.81 -7.05
C ASP A 37 -5.86 -5.23 -6.50
N LEU A 38 -5.60 -5.35 -5.20
CA LEU A 38 -5.66 -6.57 -4.40
C LEU A 38 -6.64 -6.42 -3.23
N SER A 39 -7.57 -5.47 -3.33
CA SER A 39 -8.57 -5.20 -2.29
C SER A 39 -9.52 -6.38 -2.11
N PHE A 40 -10.15 -6.47 -0.93
CA PHE A 40 -11.11 -7.53 -0.59
C PHE A 40 -10.52 -8.94 -0.76
N ASN A 41 -9.36 -9.15 -0.15
CA ASN A 41 -8.66 -10.43 -0.15
C ASN A 41 -8.34 -10.86 1.30
N ARG A 42 -7.40 -11.78 1.49
CA ARG A 42 -7.00 -12.33 2.79
C ARG A 42 -5.50 -12.18 3.04
N ILE A 43 -4.86 -11.21 2.38
CA ILE A 43 -3.43 -10.94 2.43
C ILE A 43 -3.05 -10.48 3.84
N LYS A 44 -1.96 -10.99 4.37
CA LYS A 44 -1.45 -10.64 5.71
C LYS A 44 -0.20 -9.78 5.66
N GLU A 45 0.55 -9.85 4.58
CA GLU A 45 1.86 -9.24 4.45
C GLU A 45 2.00 -8.66 3.05
N ILE A 46 2.65 -7.50 2.96
CA ILE A 46 3.03 -6.89 1.70
C ILE A 46 4.40 -7.46 1.33
N GLU A 47 4.50 -8.13 0.19
CA GLU A 47 5.70 -8.81 -0.30
C GLU A 47 5.62 -8.99 -1.82
N GLY A 48 6.74 -9.30 -2.50
CA GLY A 48 6.71 -9.68 -3.92
C GLY A 48 6.45 -8.52 -4.89
N LEU A 49 6.65 -7.28 -4.43
CA LEU A 49 6.46 -6.04 -5.22
C LEU A 49 7.79 -5.38 -5.64
N GLU A 50 8.93 -6.00 -5.34
CA GLU A 50 10.27 -5.38 -5.40
C GLU A 50 10.64 -4.91 -6.82
N ASN A 51 10.12 -5.62 -7.84
CA ASN A 51 10.36 -5.36 -9.26
C ASN A 51 9.34 -4.39 -9.90
N LEU A 52 8.26 -4.03 -9.21
CA LEU A 52 7.17 -3.22 -9.76
C LEU A 52 7.49 -1.71 -9.69
N LYS A 53 8.63 -1.32 -10.24
CA LYS A 53 9.17 0.06 -10.13
C LYS A 53 8.27 1.13 -10.75
N LYS A 54 7.40 0.74 -11.69
CA LYS A 54 6.46 1.64 -12.36
C LYS A 54 5.12 1.76 -11.65
N LEU A 55 4.91 1.07 -10.53
CA LEU A 55 3.63 1.06 -9.83
C LEU A 55 3.33 2.45 -9.28
N GLN A 56 2.17 2.99 -9.65
CA GLN A 56 1.68 4.32 -9.26
C GLN A 56 0.52 4.23 -8.28
N LYS A 57 -0.30 3.18 -8.37
CA LYS A 57 -1.48 2.98 -7.51
C LYS A 57 -1.50 1.55 -6.97
N LEU A 58 -1.57 1.44 -5.65
CA LEU A 58 -1.66 0.17 -4.95
C LEU A 58 -2.89 0.18 -4.02
N PHE A 59 -3.83 -0.71 -4.32
CA PHE A 59 -5.04 -0.89 -3.52
C PHE A 59 -4.97 -2.22 -2.76
N LEU A 60 -5.00 -2.14 -1.44
CA LEU A 60 -4.92 -3.26 -0.51
C LEU A 60 -6.02 -3.21 0.55
N SER A 61 -7.12 -2.50 0.26
CA SER A 61 -8.22 -2.34 1.22
C SER A 61 -8.89 -3.67 1.57
N SER A 62 -9.46 -3.78 2.77
CA SER A 62 -10.19 -4.98 3.22
C SER A 62 -9.34 -6.26 3.11
N ASN A 63 -8.15 -6.23 3.73
CA ASN A 63 -7.24 -7.36 3.88
C ASN A 63 -6.97 -7.64 5.38
N LYS A 64 -5.90 -8.37 5.70
CA LYS A 64 -5.50 -8.72 7.07
C LYS A 64 -4.10 -8.21 7.41
N ILE A 65 -3.62 -7.17 6.73
CA ILE A 65 -2.27 -6.63 6.86
C ILE A 65 -2.11 -5.97 8.22
N SER A 66 -1.04 -6.29 8.94
CA SER A 66 -0.73 -5.70 10.25
C SER A 66 0.44 -4.74 10.26
N HIS A 67 1.32 -4.82 9.25
CA HIS A 67 2.53 -4.02 9.12
C HIS A 67 2.65 -3.44 7.73
N ILE A 68 3.06 -2.17 7.66
CA ILE A 68 3.46 -1.54 6.41
C ILE A 68 4.93 -1.90 6.20
N GLN A 69 5.24 -2.63 5.13
CA GLN A 69 6.59 -3.13 4.86
C GLN A 69 6.80 -3.34 3.36
N ASN A 70 8.04 -3.46 2.93
CA ASN A 70 8.42 -3.79 1.55
C ASN A 70 7.89 -2.82 0.47
N LEU A 71 7.65 -1.55 0.83
CA LEU A 71 7.20 -0.50 -0.10
C LEU A 71 8.34 0.44 -0.55
N ASN A 72 9.51 0.38 0.08
CA ASN A 72 10.68 1.24 -0.19
C ASN A 72 11.20 1.16 -1.63
N TYR A 73 10.76 0.16 -2.39
CA TYR A 73 11.10 -0.06 -3.78
C TYR A 73 10.19 0.67 -4.78
N LEU A 74 9.06 1.22 -4.33
CA LEU A 74 7.98 1.77 -5.16
C LEU A 74 8.06 3.30 -5.23
N GLU A 75 9.16 3.81 -5.76
CA GLU A 75 9.49 5.25 -5.80
C GLU A 75 8.45 6.11 -6.57
N ASN A 76 7.69 5.50 -7.48
CA ASN A 76 6.66 6.16 -8.28
C ASN A 76 5.25 6.06 -7.68
N LEU A 77 5.11 5.47 -6.49
CA LEU A 77 3.80 5.26 -5.88
C LEU A 77 3.19 6.60 -5.47
N ASN A 78 2.06 6.93 -6.08
CA ASN A 78 1.31 8.16 -5.84
C ASN A 78 0.12 7.91 -4.90
N LEU A 79 -0.52 6.74 -5.01
CA LEU A 79 -1.67 6.36 -4.19
C LEU A 79 -1.43 5.03 -3.49
N LEU A 80 -1.62 5.03 -2.17
CA LEU A 80 -1.60 3.85 -1.33
C LEU A 80 -2.89 3.77 -0.51
N GLU A 81 -3.69 2.73 -0.79
CA GLU A 81 -4.93 2.45 -0.07
C GLU A 81 -4.78 1.19 0.78
N LEU A 82 -4.83 1.37 2.10
CA LEU A 82 -4.63 0.35 3.13
C LEU A 82 -5.81 0.29 4.13
N GLY A 83 -6.97 0.83 3.75
CA GLY A 83 -8.16 0.86 4.57
C GLY A 83 -8.66 -0.54 4.98
N ASP A 84 -9.34 -0.63 6.11
CA ASP A 84 -9.93 -1.89 6.62
C ASP A 84 -8.90 -3.03 6.71
N ASN A 85 -7.79 -2.75 7.41
CA ASN A 85 -6.73 -3.70 7.72
C ASN A 85 -6.54 -3.79 9.25
N LYS A 86 -5.38 -4.28 9.70
CA LYS A 86 -5.03 -4.46 11.13
C LYS A 86 -3.81 -3.65 11.54
N ILE A 87 -3.47 -2.60 10.80
CA ILE A 87 -2.29 -1.77 11.00
C ILE A 87 -2.40 -1.01 12.32
N ARG A 88 -1.31 -0.96 13.08
CA ARG A 88 -1.23 -0.27 14.39
C ARG A 88 -0.31 0.94 14.39
N ASP A 89 0.64 0.97 13.46
CA ASP A 89 1.66 1.99 13.38
C ASP A 89 1.83 2.40 11.93
N ILE A 90 2.03 3.71 11.71
CA ILE A 90 2.52 4.24 10.45
C ILE A 90 4.04 4.08 10.49
N GLU A 91 4.59 3.30 9.57
CA GLU A 91 6.00 2.92 9.53
C GLU A 91 6.42 2.62 8.09
N ASN A 92 7.73 2.68 7.82
CA ASN A 92 8.34 2.27 6.55
C ASN A 92 7.79 3.00 5.31
N LEU A 93 7.41 4.28 5.46
CA LEU A 93 6.92 5.14 4.36
C LEU A 93 7.95 6.18 3.90
N ASP A 94 9.11 6.31 4.58
CA ASP A 94 10.06 7.41 4.38
C ASP A 94 10.60 7.54 2.95
N GLY A 95 10.62 6.45 2.19
CA GLY A 95 11.06 6.43 0.79
C GLY A 95 9.99 6.80 -0.25
N LEU A 96 8.74 6.95 0.16
CA LEU A 96 7.60 7.19 -0.76
C LEU A 96 7.38 8.69 -1.00
N THR A 97 8.42 9.39 -1.45
CA THR A 97 8.39 10.85 -1.64
C THR A 97 7.40 11.29 -2.71
N SER A 98 7.01 10.42 -3.64
CA SER A 98 6.00 10.68 -4.67
C SER A 98 4.55 10.52 -4.20
N LEU A 99 4.33 10.02 -2.97
CA LEU A 99 3.00 9.68 -2.46
C LEU A 99 2.16 10.94 -2.23
N GLN A 100 1.00 11.01 -2.87
CA GLN A 100 0.05 12.12 -2.75
C GLN A 100 -1.19 11.74 -1.95
N TYR A 101 -1.60 10.47 -2.01
CA TYR A 101 -2.80 9.96 -1.36
C TYR A 101 -2.47 8.74 -0.50
N LEU A 102 -2.71 8.88 0.81
CA LEU A 102 -2.55 7.82 1.78
C LEU A 102 -3.86 7.58 2.54
N TYR A 103 -4.46 6.42 2.29
CA TYR A 103 -5.70 6.01 2.95
C TYR A 103 -5.42 4.87 3.93
N LEU A 104 -5.67 5.15 5.21
CA LEU A 104 -5.41 4.25 6.35
C LEU A 104 -6.67 4.08 7.22
N GLY A 105 -7.85 4.38 6.68
CA GLY A 105 -9.11 4.31 7.42
C GLY A 105 -9.41 2.90 7.95
N LYS A 106 -10.21 2.79 9.02
CA LYS A 106 -10.61 1.50 9.62
C LYS A 106 -9.42 0.59 9.99
N ASN A 107 -8.36 1.16 10.54
CA ASN A 107 -7.23 0.41 11.10
C ASN A 107 -7.23 0.50 12.64
N LYS A 108 -6.11 0.19 13.29
CA LYS A 108 -5.91 0.24 14.74
C LYS A 108 -4.80 1.21 15.14
N ILE A 109 -4.56 2.23 14.31
CA ILE A 109 -3.50 3.21 14.53
C ILE A 109 -3.81 4.05 15.75
N THR A 110 -2.81 4.22 16.63
CA THR A 110 -2.97 4.97 17.90
C THR A 110 -2.27 6.33 17.90
N LYS A 111 -1.28 6.52 17.03
CA LYS A 111 -0.50 7.75 16.92
C LYS A 111 -0.26 8.10 15.46
N ILE A 112 -0.32 9.39 15.15
CA ILE A 112 0.17 9.92 13.88
C ILE A 112 1.68 10.18 14.05
N LYS A 113 2.51 9.53 13.23
CA LYS A 113 3.98 9.62 13.23
C LYS A 113 4.53 9.20 11.86
N ASN A 114 5.83 9.46 11.62
CA ASN A 114 6.56 8.97 10.45
C ASN A 114 5.96 9.43 9.11
N LEU A 115 5.60 10.72 9.03
CA LEU A 115 5.07 11.34 7.81
C LEU A 115 6.03 12.37 7.21
N ASP A 116 7.15 12.69 7.86
CA ASP A 116 8.08 13.74 7.45
C ASP A 116 8.70 13.52 6.06
N GLY A 117 8.85 12.26 5.63
CA GLY A 117 9.34 11.91 4.30
C GLY A 117 8.30 12.08 3.18
N LEU A 118 7.02 12.22 3.51
CA LEU A 118 5.91 12.27 2.56
C LEU A 118 5.63 13.70 2.08
N VAL A 119 6.67 14.35 1.56
CA VAL A 119 6.68 15.78 1.22
C VAL A 119 5.67 16.22 0.14
N ASN A 120 5.09 15.28 -0.59
CA ASN A 120 4.07 15.54 -1.62
C ASN A 120 2.64 15.09 -1.18
N LEU A 121 2.46 14.69 0.08
CA LEU A 121 1.18 14.17 0.56
C LEU A 121 0.14 15.30 0.61
N THR A 122 -0.96 15.13 -0.13
CA THR A 122 -2.06 16.11 -0.19
C THR A 122 -3.34 15.58 0.43
N CYS A 123 -3.46 14.26 0.56
CA CYS A 123 -4.60 13.60 1.14
C CYS A 123 -4.15 12.51 2.12
N LEU A 124 -4.50 12.70 3.39
CA LEU A 124 -4.32 11.71 4.45
C LEU A 124 -5.66 11.37 5.08
N SER A 125 -6.04 10.10 5.00
CA SER A 125 -7.31 9.59 5.50
C SER A 125 -7.06 8.59 6.63
N LEU A 126 -7.51 8.94 7.84
CA LEU A 126 -7.27 8.19 9.07
C LEU A 126 -8.57 7.87 9.84
N GLN A 127 -9.74 8.01 9.22
CA GLN A 127 -11.03 7.76 9.86
C GLN A 127 -11.12 6.37 10.49
N SER A 128 -11.89 6.24 11.57
CA SER A 128 -12.13 4.96 12.23
C SER A 128 -10.86 4.22 12.68
N ASN A 129 -9.85 4.98 13.13
CA ASN A 129 -8.69 4.47 13.85
C ASN A 129 -8.88 4.63 15.38
N ARG A 130 -7.80 4.47 16.15
CA ARG A 130 -7.77 4.57 17.62
C ARG A 130 -6.82 5.70 18.06
N ILE A 131 -6.77 6.78 17.29
CA ILE A 131 -5.80 7.85 17.46
C ILE A 131 -6.06 8.57 18.78
N THR A 132 -5.03 8.61 19.63
CA THR A 132 -5.04 9.34 20.89
C THR A 132 -3.93 10.40 20.95
N VAL A 133 -2.99 10.37 20.00
CA VAL A 133 -1.86 11.29 19.92
C VAL A 133 -1.67 11.76 18.48
N ILE A 134 -1.48 13.06 18.31
CA ILE A 134 -1.19 13.71 17.03
C ILE A 134 0.17 14.40 17.18
N GLU A 135 1.14 13.96 16.39
CA GLU A 135 2.51 14.48 16.34
C GLU A 135 2.93 14.55 14.85
N ASN A 136 3.93 15.37 14.54
CA ASN A 136 4.57 15.42 13.21
C ASN A 136 3.59 15.74 12.06
N LEU A 137 2.64 16.64 12.31
CA LEU A 137 1.81 17.25 11.25
C LEU A 137 2.35 18.60 10.78
N ASP A 138 3.31 19.19 11.50
CA ASP A 138 3.81 20.54 11.22
C ASP A 138 4.54 20.66 9.86
N ASN A 139 4.93 19.53 9.28
CA ASN A 139 5.66 19.42 8.01
C ASN A 139 4.79 19.00 6.81
N LEU A 140 3.48 18.82 7.01
CA LEU A 140 2.51 18.45 5.96
C LEU A 140 1.73 19.65 5.42
#